data_AF-A0A934HST3-F1
#
_entry.id   AF-A0A934HST3-F1
#
_cell.length_a   1.000
_cell.length_b   1.000
_cell.length_c   1.000
_cell.angle_alpha   90.00
_cell.angle_beta   90.00
_cell.angle_gamma   90.00
#
_symmetry.space_group_name_H-M   'P 1'
#
loop_
_entity.id
_entity.type
_entity.pdbx_description
1 polymer ?
#
loop_
_entity_poly.entity_id
_entity_poly.type
_entity_poly.pdbx_seq_one_letter_code
_entity_poly.pdbx_strand_id
1 'polypeptide(L)'
;MAKITRVVAKKSRQNTELLDLIPRLRLLPGEDSIAFEDLRAALLLEFAPATPYQTALAENLVALEWEIHRYRRMRDHLIRTKYRAVARSTRMPGGFIGSKAEEWEEAKEFANALLGPDTEKSAAALDWLAEQNIDPAELAATAYSDAQDALAPLERMLTDLETRRRLLRKDYDQLRASSAAVIEDATLLEDE
;
A
#
# COMPACT_ATOMS: atom_id res chain seq x y z
N MET A 1 30.60 -37.41 -10.45
CA MET A 1 30.26 -35.97 -10.47
C MET A 1 29.16 -35.58 -11.49
N ALA A 2 29.14 -36.09 -12.72
CA ALA A 2 28.16 -35.68 -13.75
C ALA A 2 26.66 -35.97 -13.46
N LYS A 3 26.33 -36.99 -12.66
CA LYS A 3 24.92 -37.32 -12.31
C LYS A 3 24.30 -36.32 -11.33
N ILE A 4 25.09 -35.78 -10.39
CA ILE A 4 24.62 -34.84 -9.36
C ILE A 4 24.26 -33.49 -10.01
N THR A 5 25.10 -33.01 -10.93
CA THR A 5 24.88 -31.75 -11.66
C THR A 5 23.58 -31.76 -12.48
N ARG A 6 23.23 -32.91 -13.07
CA ARG A 6 22.01 -33.08 -13.90
C ARG A 6 20.72 -33.09 -13.07
N VAL A 7 20.75 -33.64 -11.86
CA VAL A 7 19.59 -33.67 -10.94
C VAL A 7 19.32 -32.29 -10.36
N VAL A 8 20.37 -31.55 -9.97
CA VAL A 8 20.25 -30.17 -9.46
C VAL A 8 19.68 -29.23 -10.52
N ALA A 9 20.14 -29.33 -11.77
CA ALA A 9 19.62 -28.54 -12.88
C ALA A 9 18.13 -28.83 -13.18
N LYS A 10 17.70 -30.10 -13.09
CA LYS A 10 16.30 -30.49 -13.30
C LYS A 10 15.39 -29.97 -12.18
N LYS A 11 15.82 -30.07 -10.92
CA LYS A 11 15.05 -29.59 -9.75
C LYS A 11 14.94 -28.06 -9.74
N SER A 12 16.02 -27.35 -10.08
CA SER A 12 16.02 -25.89 -10.26
C SER A 12 15.02 -25.44 -11.34
N ARG A 13 14.98 -26.12 -12.49
CA ARG A 13 14.05 -25.81 -13.58
C ARG A 13 12.57 -26.04 -13.21
N GLN A 14 12.27 -27.14 -12.51
CA GLN A 14 10.91 -27.43 -12.04
C GLN A 14 10.41 -26.40 -11.00
N ASN A 15 11.32 -25.90 -10.15
CA ASN A 15 10.98 -24.84 -9.21
C ASN A 15 10.65 -23.52 -9.91
N THR A 16 11.37 -23.19 -10.99
CA THR A 16 11.08 -22.01 -11.82
C THR A 16 9.70 -22.13 -12.49
N GLU A 17 9.40 -23.28 -13.09
CA GLU A 17 8.12 -23.54 -13.76
C GLU A 17 6.91 -23.41 -12.81
N LEU A 18 7.05 -23.82 -11.54
CA LEU A 18 5.99 -23.68 -10.55
C LEU A 18 5.78 -22.22 -10.12
N LEU A 19 6.86 -21.44 -10.01
CA LEU A 19 6.78 -20.01 -9.66
C LEU A 19 6.21 -19.16 -10.80
N ASP A 20 6.41 -19.57 -12.05
CA ASP A 20 5.86 -18.89 -13.23
C ASP A 20 4.32 -18.99 -13.33
N LEU A 21 3.71 -19.94 -12.63
CA LEU A 21 2.25 -20.10 -12.56
C LEU A 21 1.59 -19.15 -11.56
N ILE A 22 2.37 -18.46 -10.73
CA ILE A 22 1.84 -17.56 -9.71
C ILE A 22 1.65 -16.18 -10.34
N PRO A 23 0.41 -15.64 -10.34
CA PRO A 23 0.16 -14.31 -10.85
C PRO A 23 0.99 -13.28 -10.06
N ARG A 24 1.95 -12.64 -10.73
CA ARG A 24 2.69 -11.54 -10.13
C ARG A 24 1.82 -10.29 -10.11
N LEU A 25 1.90 -9.56 -8.99
CA LEU A 25 1.27 -8.25 -8.89
C LEU A 25 1.74 -7.35 -10.03
N ARG A 26 0.81 -6.67 -10.68
CA ARG A 26 1.11 -5.67 -11.70
C ARG A 26 1.02 -4.29 -11.07
N LEU A 27 2.08 -3.51 -11.27
CA LEU A 27 2.10 -2.12 -10.86
C LEU A 27 1.15 -1.29 -11.72
N LEU A 28 0.46 -0.37 -11.08
CA LEU A 28 -0.39 0.62 -11.76
C LEU A 28 0.45 1.82 -12.21
N PRO A 29 -0.04 2.61 -13.19
CA PRO A 29 0.62 3.86 -13.56
C PRO A 29 0.82 4.79 -12.35
N GLY A 30 2.03 5.32 -12.19
CA GLY A 30 2.39 6.21 -11.08
C GLY A 30 2.81 5.50 -9.78
N GLU A 31 2.81 4.17 -9.77
CA GLU A 31 3.44 3.38 -8.70
C GLU A 31 4.96 3.32 -8.91
N ASP A 32 5.69 3.38 -7.79
CA ASP A 32 7.16 3.35 -7.80
C ASP A 32 7.65 1.90 -7.78
N SER A 33 8.27 1.48 -8.88
CA SER A 33 8.82 0.13 -9.01
C SER A 33 9.99 -0.14 -8.08
N ILE A 34 10.78 0.90 -7.75
CA ILE A 34 11.92 0.75 -6.84
C ILE A 34 11.39 0.49 -5.43
N ALA A 35 10.44 1.29 -4.97
CA ALA A 35 9.81 1.09 -3.66
C ALA A 35 9.11 -0.28 -3.54
N PHE A 36 8.50 -0.77 -4.63
CA PHE A 36 7.92 -2.11 -4.65
C PHE A 36 8.98 -3.21 -4.51
N GLU A 37 10.07 -3.13 -5.27
CA GLU A 37 11.15 -4.12 -5.19
C GLU A 37 11.90 -4.07 -3.85
N ASP A 38 12.06 -2.89 -3.25
CA ASP A 38 12.63 -2.74 -1.91
C ASP A 38 11.75 -3.41 -0.84
N LEU A 39 10.43 -3.19 -0.90
CA LEU A 39 9.46 -3.88 -0.02
C LEU A 39 9.54 -5.40 -0.22
N ARG A 40 9.53 -5.84 -1.48
CA ARG A 40 9.61 -7.25 -1.85
C ARG A 40 10.88 -7.89 -1.31
N ALA A 41 12.03 -7.26 -1.50
CA ALA A 41 13.32 -7.75 -1.02
C ALA A 41 13.34 -7.84 0.51
N ALA A 42 12.86 -6.81 1.21
CA ALA A 42 12.80 -6.78 2.68
C ALA A 42 11.92 -7.91 3.23
N LEU A 43 10.73 -8.11 2.65
CA LEU A 43 9.81 -9.16 3.09
C LEU A 43 10.31 -10.56 2.76
N LEU A 44 10.87 -10.80 1.57
CA LEU A 44 11.46 -12.09 1.23
C LEU A 44 12.64 -12.44 2.14
N LEU A 45 13.43 -11.44 2.54
CA LEU A 45 14.49 -11.61 3.53
C LEU A 45 13.94 -11.97 4.92
N GLU A 46 12.87 -11.31 5.37
CA GLU A 46 12.20 -11.63 6.65
C GLU A 46 11.62 -13.04 6.66
N PHE A 47 10.92 -13.41 5.57
CA PHE A 47 10.26 -14.70 5.46
C PHE A 47 11.27 -15.86 5.34
N ALA A 48 12.37 -15.64 4.61
CA ALA A 48 13.39 -16.64 4.33
C ALA A 48 12.80 -17.98 3.83
N PRO A 49 12.03 -17.98 2.72
CA PRO A 49 11.37 -19.19 2.23
C PRO A 49 12.41 -20.24 1.79
N ALA A 50 12.29 -21.45 2.35
CA ALA A 50 13.17 -22.58 2.05
C ALA A 50 12.67 -23.45 0.89
N THR A 51 11.37 -23.38 0.58
CA THR A 51 10.74 -24.19 -0.48
C THR A 51 10.09 -23.32 -1.56
N PRO A 52 9.87 -23.87 -2.78
CA PRO A 52 9.15 -23.14 -3.84
C PRO A 52 7.73 -22.75 -3.42
N TYR A 53 7.05 -23.61 -2.65
CA TYR A 53 5.72 -23.31 -2.14
C TYR A 53 5.75 -22.21 -1.07
N GLN A 54 6.74 -22.23 -0.17
CA GLN A 54 6.96 -21.10 0.74
C GLN A 54 7.26 -19.80 -0.02
N THR A 55 8.05 -19.88 -1.10
CA THR A 55 8.34 -18.72 -1.95
C THR A 55 7.06 -18.18 -2.57
N ALA A 56 6.17 -19.06 -3.04
CA ALA A 56 4.87 -18.68 -3.58
C ALA A 56 3.99 -17.93 -2.58
N LEU A 57 3.89 -18.43 -1.35
CA LEU A 57 3.13 -17.80 -0.29
C LEU A 57 3.75 -16.46 0.13
N ALA A 58 5.07 -16.37 0.19
CA ALA A 58 5.79 -15.14 0.51
C ALA A 58 5.56 -14.05 -0.56
N GLU A 59 5.61 -14.40 -1.85
CA GLU A 59 5.29 -13.49 -2.96
C GLU A 59 3.83 -13.01 -2.90
N ASN A 60 2.90 -13.89 -2.55
CA ASN A 60 1.50 -13.50 -2.34
C ASN A 60 1.33 -12.54 -1.14
N LEU A 61 2.11 -12.72 -0.07
CA LEU A 61 2.14 -11.77 1.05
C LEU A 61 2.68 -10.40 0.63
N VAL A 62 3.76 -10.36 -0.15
CA VAL A 62 4.29 -9.13 -0.74
C VAL A 62 3.22 -8.43 -1.58
N ALA A 63 2.50 -9.18 -2.42
CA ALA A 63 1.43 -8.63 -3.24
C ALA A 63 0.32 -8.00 -2.40
N LEU A 64 -0.13 -8.68 -1.35
CA LEU A 64 -1.17 -8.17 -0.43
C LEU A 64 -0.70 -6.90 0.30
N GLU A 65 0.56 -6.84 0.75
CA GLU A 65 1.10 -5.65 1.41
C GLU A 65 1.14 -4.44 0.47
N TRP A 66 1.54 -4.65 -0.79
CA TRP A 66 1.52 -3.58 -1.78
C TRP A 66 0.10 -3.14 -2.12
N GLU A 67 -0.86 -4.06 -2.24
CA GLU A 67 -2.27 -3.72 -2.43
C GLU A 67 -2.82 -2.91 -1.25
N ILE A 68 -2.51 -3.30 0.01
CA ILE A 68 -2.88 -2.52 1.20
C ILE A 68 -2.29 -1.11 1.11
N HIS A 69 -1.02 -0.97 0.75
CA HIS A 69 -0.38 0.33 0.57
C HIS A 69 -1.09 1.17 -0.51
N ARG A 70 -1.39 0.56 -1.66
CA ARG A 70 -2.13 1.18 -2.77
C ARG A 70 -3.48 1.71 -2.32
N TYR A 71 -4.29 0.89 -1.63
CA TYR A 71 -5.62 1.30 -1.19
C TYR A 71 -5.57 2.40 -0.11
N ARG A 72 -4.57 2.37 0.78
CA ARG A 72 -4.33 3.47 1.72
C ARG A 72 -4.01 4.78 0.99
N ARG A 73 -3.12 4.73 -0.01
CA ARG A 73 -2.82 5.90 -0.86
C ARG A 73 -4.04 6.42 -1.61
N MET A 74 -4.87 5.54 -2.17
CA MET A 74 -6.10 5.94 -2.87
C MET A 74 -7.08 6.63 -1.92
N ARG A 75 -7.27 6.07 -0.70
CA ARG A 75 -8.08 6.65 0.36
C ARG A 75 -7.58 8.04 0.74
N ASP A 76 -6.29 8.17 1.01
CA ASP A 76 -5.69 9.44 1.43
C ASP A 76 -5.76 10.48 0.30
N HIS A 77 -5.58 10.07 -0.95
CA HIS A 77 -5.74 10.95 -2.12
C HIS A 77 -7.18 11.47 -2.26
N LEU A 78 -8.17 10.60 -2.06
CA LEU A 78 -9.58 10.97 -2.12
C LEU A 78 -9.92 12.00 -1.05
N ILE A 79 -9.51 11.77 0.20
CA ILE A 79 -9.73 12.71 1.32
C ILE A 79 -9.05 14.04 1.02
N ARG A 80 -7.76 14.03 0.61
CA ARG A 80 -7.04 15.27 0.26
C ARG A 80 -7.70 16.01 -0.91
N THR A 81 -8.28 15.30 -1.87
CA THR A 81 -9.01 15.92 -2.99
C THR A 81 -10.28 16.61 -2.51
N LYS A 82 -11.05 15.95 -1.64
CA LYS A 82 -12.26 16.52 -1.04
C LYS A 82 -11.94 17.69 -0.12
N TYR A 83 -10.88 17.58 0.69
CA TYR A 83 -10.40 18.69 1.51
C TYR A 83 -10.06 19.93 0.67
N ARG A 84 -9.32 19.76 -0.44
CA ARG A 84 -9.05 20.89 -1.35
C ARG A 84 -10.32 21.48 -1.98
N ALA A 85 -11.36 20.67 -2.21
CA ALA A 85 -12.63 21.17 -2.72
C ALA A 85 -13.33 22.03 -1.67
N VAL A 86 -13.45 21.53 -0.43
CA VAL A 86 -14.05 22.25 0.70
C VAL A 86 -13.29 23.54 0.98
N ALA A 87 -11.96 23.48 1.15
CA ALA A 87 -11.12 24.66 1.40
C ALA A 87 -11.24 25.72 0.30
N ARG A 88 -11.32 25.31 -0.98
CA ARG A 88 -11.57 26.24 -2.09
C ARG A 88 -12.93 26.91 -1.98
N SER A 89 -13.99 26.15 -1.71
CA SER A 89 -15.33 26.73 -1.55
C SER A 89 -15.45 27.65 -0.35
N THR A 90 -14.67 27.41 0.70
CA THR A 90 -14.58 28.31 1.86
C THR A 90 -13.91 29.63 1.50
N ARG A 91 -12.82 29.58 0.73
CA ARG A 91 -12.09 30.78 0.27
C ARG A 91 -12.86 31.56 -0.81
N MET A 92 -13.66 30.86 -1.62
CA MET A 92 -14.46 31.41 -2.71
C MET A 92 -15.90 30.88 -2.65
N PRO A 93 -16.77 31.47 -1.81
CA PRO A 93 -18.18 31.14 -1.77
C PRO A 93 -18.87 31.67 -3.05
N GLY A 94 -19.29 30.77 -3.94
CA GLY A 94 -19.90 31.11 -5.24
C GLY A 94 -19.48 30.18 -6.38
N GLY A 95 -18.37 29.46 -6.20
CA GLY A 95 -17.88 28.49 -7.18
C GLY A 95 -17.29 29.14 -8.44
N PHE A 96 -17.13 28.34 -9.50
CA PHE A 96 -16.47 28.79 -10.73
C PHE A 96 -17.35 29.69 -11.62
N ILE A 97 -18.68 29.61 -11.50
CA ILE A 97 -19.61 30.33 -12.38
C ILE A 97 -19.66 31.80 -11.94
N GLY A 98 -19.05 32.67 -12.74
CA GLY A 98 -19.03 34.13 -12.52
C GLY A 98 -17.76 34.66 -11.84
N SER A 99 -16.88 33.77 -11.38
CA SER A 99 -15.62 34.14 -10.74
C SER A 99 -14.50 34.41 -11.74
N LYS A 100 -13.54 35.25 -11.37
CA LYS A 100 -12.35 35.50 -12.21
C LYS A 100 -11.37 34.34 -12.13
N ALA A 101 -10.59 34.13 -13.19
CA ALA A 101 -9.55 33.09 -13.23
C ALA A 101 -8.50 33.28 -12.13
N GLU A 102 -8.18 34.53 -11.78
CA GLU A 102 -7.24 34.89 -10.71
C GLU A 102 -7.74 34.44 -9.34
N GLU A 103 -8.99 34.75 -9.00
CA GLU A 103 -9.62 34.36 -7.74
C GLU A 103 -9.68 32.82 -7.59
N TRP A 104 -9.90 32.10 -8.70
CA TRP A 104 -9.91 30.64 -8.70
C TRP A 104 -8.52 30.05 -8.44
N GLU A 105 -7.47 30.69 -8.95
CA GLU A 105 -6.10 30.23 -8.73
C GLU A 105 -5.63 30.55 -7.31
N GLU A 106 -5.98 31.72 -6.76
CA GLU A 106 -5.76 32.04 -5.35
C GLU A 106 -6.43 31.03 -4.41
N ALA A 107 -7.68 30.65 -4.69
CA ALA A 107 -8.38 29.64 -3.91
C ALA A 107 -7.70 28.26 -3.98
N LYS A 108 -7.16 27.87 -5.14
CA LYS A 108 -6.37 26.63 -5.29
C LYS A 108 -5.06 26.70 -4.52
N GLU A 109 -4.32 27.81 -4.62
CA GLU A 109 -3.07 27.99 -3.88
C GLU A 109 -3.31 27.92 -2.37
N PHE A 110 -4.36 28.58 -1.88
CA PHE A 110 -4.82 28.50 -0.50
C PHE A 110 -5.10 27.05 -0.07
N ALA A 111 -5.91 26.33 -0.84
CA ALA A 111 -6.24 24.93 -0.53
C ALA A 111 -5.02 23.99 -0.58
N ASN A 112 -4.05 24.27 -1.46
CA ASN A 112 -2.80 23.53 -1.52
C ASN A 112 -1.88 23.86 -0.33
N ALA A 113 -1.85 25.12 0.12
CA ALA A 113 -1.05 25.56 1.25
C ALA A 113 -1.48 24.89 2.57
N LEU A 114 -2.79 24.70 2.77
CA LEU A 114 -3.33 23.99 3.93
C LEU A 114 -2.94 22.50 4.00
N LEU A 115 -2.60 21.89 2.87
CA LEU A 115 -2.17 20.48 2.80
C LEU A 115 -0.65 20.33 2.55
N GLY A 116 0.03 21.45 2.37
CA GLY A 116 1.46 21.51 2.13
C GLY A 116 2.26 21.25 3.40
N PRO A 117 3.59 21.08 3.28
CA PRO A 117 4.47 21.09 4.43
C PRO A 117 4.38 22.42 5.17
N ASP A 118 4.77 22.42 6.45
CA ASP A 118 4.81 23.60 7.31
C ASP A 118 5.73 24.67 6.70
N THR A 119 5.10 25.65 6.06
CA THR A 119 5.72 26.69 5.25
C THR A 119 5.02 28.00 5.56
N GLU A 120 5.65 29.12 5.24
CA GLU A 120 5.06 30.45 5.42
C GLU A 120 3.67 30.57 4.75
N LYS A 121 3.48 29.93 3.58
CA LYS A 121 2.18 29.86 2.92
C LYS A 121 1.14 29.05 3.71
N SER A 122 1.56 27.96 4.36
CA SER A 122 0.69 27.14 5.20
C SER A 122 0.26 27.91 6.45
N ALA A 123 1.21 28.57 7.12
CA ALA A 123 0.93 29.44 8.26
C ALA A 123 -0.06 30.55 7.89
N ALA A 124 0.18 31.28 6.79
CA ALA A 124 -0.73 32.33 6.33
C ALA A 124 -2.13 31.82 5.99
N ALA A 125 -2.26 30.59 5.45
CA ALA A 125 -3.55 29.99 5.17
C ALA A 125 -4.31 29.61 6.46
N LEU A 126 -3.60 29.11 7.48
CA LEU A 126 -4.16 28.81 8.80
C LEU A 126 -4.56 30.08 9.55
N ASP A 127 -3.73 31.13 9.50
CA ASP A 127 -4.05 32.44 10.09
C ASP A 127 -5.31 33.02 9.46
N TRP A 128 -5.45 32.95 8.14
CA TRP A 128 -6.68 33.38 7.48
C TRP A 128 -7.91 32.59 7.95
N LEU A 129 -7.81 31.26 8.11
CA LEU A 129 -8.91 30.46 8.65
C LEU A 129 -9.29 30.92 10.07
N ALA A 130 -8.29 31.18 10.92
CA ALA A 130 -8.50 31.66 12.27
C ALA A 130 -9.18 33.04 12.29
N GLU A 131 -8.78 33.97 11.42
CA GLU A 131 -9.42 35.28 11.24
C GLU A 131 -10.90 35.15 10.83
N GLN A 132 -11.24 34.12 10.05
CA GLN A 132 -12.62 33.82 9.67
C GLN A 132 -13.39 33.00 10.72
N ASN A 133 -12.77 32.66 11.86
CA ASN A 133 -13.30 31.73 12.89
C ASN A 133 -13.67 30.35 12.32
N ILE A 134 -12.86 29.82 11.41
CA ILE A 134 -13.05 28.51 10.80
C ILE A 134 -12.00 27.55 11.35
N ASP A 135 -12.44 26.47 12.00
CA ASP A 135 -11.52 25.43 12.46
C ASP A 135 -11.09 24.54 11.28
N PRO A 136 -9.78 24.33 11.03
CA PRO A 136 -9.31 23.37 10.04
C PRO A 136 -9.89 21.96 10.21
N ALA A 137 -10.22 21.56 11.44
CA ALA A 137 -10.87 20.28 11.73
C ALA A 137 -12.30 20.20 11.17
N GLU A 138 -13.03 21.31 11.11
CA GLU A 138 -14.36 21.36 10.48
C GLU A 138 -14.25 21.11 8.97
N LEU A 139 -13.27 21.74 8.30
CA LEU A 139 -13.02 21.49 6.87
C LEU A 139 -12.68 20.01 6.61
N ALA A 140 -11.90 19.41 7.51
CA ALA A 140 -11.59 17.99 7.44
C ALA A 140 -12.85 17.13 7.62
N ALA A 141 -13.67 17.41 8.63
CA ALA A 141 -14.90 16.67 8.88
C ALA A 141 -15.87 16.74 7.70
N THR A 142 -16.06 17.92 7.10
CA THR A 142 -16.86 18.08 5.88
C THR A 142 -16.27 17.28 4.73
N ALA A 143 -14.95 17.35 4.52
CA ALA A 143 -14.29 16.59 3.47
C ALA A 143 -14.45 15.06 3.63
N TYR A 144 -14.41 14.55 4.86
CA TYR A 144 -14.68 13.15 5.16
C TYR A 144 -16.14 12.78 4.88
N SER A 145 -17.10 13.60 5.31
CA SER A 145 -18.52 13.39 5.05
C SER A 145 -18.80 13.36 3.54
N ASP A 146 -18.25 14.30 2.78
CA ASP A 146 -18.40 14.38 1.31
C ASP A 146 -17.70 13.24 0.57
N ALA A 147 -16.78 12.53 1.22
CA ALA A 147 -16.04 11.41 0.67
C ALA A 147 -16.67 10.06 1.04
N GLN A 148 -17.60 10.01 2.00
CA GLN A 148 -18.03 8.78 2.66
C GLN A 148 -18.45 7.66 1.69
N ASP A 149 -19.28 7.98 0.71
CA ASP A 149 -19.76 6.99 -0.28
C ASP A 149 -18.62 6.42 -1.15
N ALA A 150 -17.63 7.25 -1.47
CA ALA A 150 -16.46 6.83 -2.25
C ALA A 150 -15.39 6.16 -1.38
N LEU A 151 -15.34 6.43 -0.07
CA LEU A 151 -14.44 5.80 0.88
C LEU A 151 -14.89 4.39 1.26
N ALA A 152 -16.20 4.18 1.43
CA ALA A 152 -16.77 2.90 1.86
C ALA A 152 -16.25 1.67 1.09
N PRO A 153 -16.17 1.64 -0.26
CA PRO A 153 -15.60 0.50 -0.98
C PRO A 153 -14.10 0.32 -0.74
N LEU A 154 -13.34 1.41 -0.56
CA LEU A 154 -11.90 1.35 -0.29
C LEU A 154 -11.62 0.78 1.11
N GLU A 155 -12.40 1.21 2.10
CA GLU A 155 -12.29 0.72 3.49
C GLU A 155 -12.67 -0.76 3.62
N ARG A 156 -13.71 -1.18 2.90
CA ARG A 156 -14.07 -2.59 2.80
C ARG A 156 -12.94 -3.41 2.20
N MET A 157 -12.39 -2.96 1.08
CA MET A 157 -11.29 -3.66 0.42
C MET A 157 -10.03 -3.72 1.31
N LEU A 158 -9.70 -2.64 2.03
CA LEU A 158 -8.61 -2.65 3.01
C LEU A 158 -8.83 -3.70 4.09
N THR A 159 -10.04 -3.79 4.63
CA THR A 159 -10.39 -4.78 5.65
C THR A 159 -10.26 -6.21 5.12
N ASP A 160 -10.74 -6.46 3.90
CA ASP A 160 -10.65 -7.76 3.23
C ASP A 160 -9.20 -8.15 2.97
N LEU A 161 -8.38 -7.22 2.47
CA LEU A 161 -6.95 -7.43 2.21
C LEU A 161 -6.17 -7.69 3.51
N GLU A 162 -6.42 -6.91 4.56
CA GLU A 162 -5.79 -7.12 5.87
C GLU A 162 -6.17 -8.48 6.47
N THR A 163 -7.42 -8.91 6.29
CA THR A 163 -7.88 -10.23 6.74
C THR A 163 -7.16 -11.35 5.97
N ARG A 164 -7.13 -11.26 4.63
CA ARG A 164 -6.43 -12.23 3.78
C ARG A 164 -4.94 -12.30 4.10
N ARG A 165 -4.29 -11.15 4.35
CA ARG A 165 -2.89 -11.06 4.75
C ARG A 165 -2.64 -11.77 6.08
N ARG A 166 -3.48 -11.56 7.09
CA ARG A 166 -3.35 -12.23 8.40
C ARG A 166 -3.52 -13.74 8.29
N LEU A 167 -4.50 -14.20 7.51
CA LEU A 167 -4.72 -15.62 7.26
C LEU A 167 -3.53 -16.25 6.53
N LEU A 168 -3.07 -15.63 5.44
CA LEU A 168 -1.94 -16.13 4.67
C LEU A 168 -0.63 -16.14 5.47
N ARG A 169 -0.41 -15.13 6.32
CA ARG A 169 0.75 -15.10 7.23
C ARG A 169 0.70 -16.25 8.22
N LYS A 170 -0.47 -16.52 8.80
CA LYS A 170 -0.69 -17.66 9.69
C LYS A 170 -0.41 -18.99 8.98
N ASP A 171 -0.90 -19.17 7.76
CA ASP A 171 -0.67 -20.39 6.98
C ASP A 171 0.81 -20.56 6.64
N TYR A 172 1.51 -19.47 6.31
CA TYR A 172 2.95 -19.47 6.08
C TYR A 172 3.73 -19.89 7.32
N ASP A 173 3.42 -19.29 8.48
CA ASP A 173 4.11 -19.58 9.73
C ASP A 173 3.88 -21.04 10.17
N GLN A 174 2.67 -21.57 9.97
CA GLN A 174 2.36 -22.99 10.21
C GLN A 174 3.16 -23.92 9.31
N LEU A 175 3.24 -23.60 8.02
CA LEU A 175 4.03 -24.37 7.05
C LEU A 175 5.53 -24.34 7.39
N ARG A 176 6.03 -23.19 7.83
CA ARG A 176 7.43 -23.04 8.25
C ARG A 176 7.72 -23.88 9.50
N ALA A 177 6.85 -23.85 10.50
CA ALA A 177 6.98 -24.63 11.72
C ALA A 177 6.93 -26.14 11.45
N SER A 178 5.99 -26.61 10.61
CA SER A 178 5.89 -28.03 10.26
C SER A 178 7.10 -28.52 9.47
N SER A 179 7.64 -27.68 8.57
CA SER A 179 8.84 -28.01 7.82
C SER A 179 10.09 -28.11 8.70
N ALA A 180 10.18 -27.29 9.76
CA ALA A 180 11.28 -27.34 10.72
C ALA A 180 11.24 -28.64 11.56
N ALA A 181 10.06 -29.03 12.05
CA ALA A 181 9.90 -30.25 12.84
C ALA A 181 10.28 -31.53 12.08
N VAL A 182 9.96 -31.61 10.79
CA VAL A 182 10.31 -32.77 9.94
C VAL A 182 11.83 -32.93 9.75
N ILE A 183 12.61 -31.85 9.85
CA ILE A 183 14.07 -31.88 9.67
C ILE A 183 14.77 -32.36 10.94
N GLU A 184 14.24 -32.06 12.14
CA GLU A 184 14.84 -32.47 13.41
C GLU A 184 14.71 -33.98 13.69
N ASP A 185 13.65 -34.64 13.19
CA ASP A 185 13.44 -36.09 13.37
C ASP A 185 14.26 -36.96 12.40
N ALA A 186 14.96 -36.36 11.43
CA ALA A 186 15.86 -37.08 10.52
C ALA A 186 17.25 -37.27 11.15
N THR A 187 17.35 -38.13 12.18
CA THR A 187 18.64 -38.63 12.65
C THR A 187 19.30 -39.48 11.56
N LEU A 188 20.53 -39.09 11.21
CA LEU A 188 21.40 -39.77 10.25
C LEU A 188 21.63 -41.20 10.73
N LEU A 189 21.22 -42.18 9.91
CA LEU A 189 21.78 -43.52 10.01
C LEU A 189 23.25 -43.40 9.60
N GLU A 190 24.15 -43.49 10.57
CA GLU A 190 25.56 -43.74 10.31
C GLU A 190 25.66 -45.13 9.70
N ASP A 191 25.98 -45.18 8.40
CA ASP A 191 26.36 -46.42 7.73
C ASP A 191 27.67 -46.93 8.37
N GLU A 192 27.65 -48.20 8.80
CA GLU A 192 28.74 -48.97 9.44
C GLU A 192 30.06 -49.00 8.65
#